data_AF-A0A812UID2-F1
#
_entry.id   AF-A0A812UID2-F1
#
_cell.length_a   1.000
_cell.length_b   1.000
_cell.length_c   1.000
_cell.angle_alpha   90.00
_cell.angle_beta   90.00
_cell.angle_gamma   90.00
#
_symmetry.space_group_name_H-M   'P 1'
#
loop_
_entity.id
_entity.type
_entity.pdbx_description
1 polymer ?
#
loop_
_entity_poly.entity_id
_entity_poly.type
_entity_poly.pdbx_seq_one_letter_code
_entity_poly.pdbx_strand_id
1 'polypeptide(L)'
;MRQQMTSWALLSGRKSIGELEQDEFIEKFMPLSRQATFEHRAWEALEWFRVMDEDGSGTITTSEMLNCMLESEELLQAVIRHRLFVGTLAGGPRSMQLTVAEPDPEKEGEVLLHYAKVGTRSPVLWGVFPPNDYVGRESLIRWENLLMSIIDGEPSQILEDDLNVAVRQEDGPGVISTDWPSDLRGIFVGISSIFYAARDAGITERLIQKKDCLESLSSAMEAELIRGSSEAIQEDRIPKKLHLHQQKVANLAMAHSFISRLLHDDAWLYFRRSWQMGKSSFIATWSLGVFLNGKRRDGNQAAGSFTRVRSHLSEAGVHAEPQQEKPSPQKNWARRLSAALRFSAVTRRSPTGSTMD
;
A
#
# COMPACT_ATOMS: atom_id res chain seq x y z
N MET A 1 11.34 6.78 7.10
CA MET A 1 10.19 7.70 7.31
C MET A 1 10.58 9.16 7.13
N ARG A 2 11.56 9.69 7.89
CA ARG A 2 12.04 11.08 7.73
C ARG A 2 12.30 11.46 6.27
N GLN A 3 13.10 10.70 5.51
CA GLN A 3 13.37 10.98 4.09
C GLN A 3 12.11 11.02 3.19
N GLN A 4 11.11 10.17 3.42
CA GLN A 4 9.85 10.17 2.64
C GLN A 4 8.99 11.39 2.96
N MET A 5 8.88 11.72 4.25
CA MET A 5 8.17 12.93 4.71
C MET A 5 8.89 14.19 4.24
N THR A 6 10.22 14.17 4.27
CA THR A 6 11.08 15.21 3.72
C THR A 6 10.89 15.30 2.21
N SER A 7 10.89 14.22 1.43
CA SER A 7 10.59 14.29 -0.01
C SER A 7 9.21 14.93 -0.27
N TRP A 8 8.19 14.54 0.49
CA TRP A 8 6.86 15.15 0.41
C TRP A 8 6.84 16.63 0.80
N ALA A 9 7.60 17.02 1.83
CA ALA A 9 7.73 18.41 2.27
C ALA A 9 8.52 19.26 1.26
N LEU A 10 9.72 18.77 0.89
CA LEU A 10 10.74 19.42 0.07
C LEU A 10 10.30 19.59 -1.40
N LEU A 11 9.44 18.73 -1.93
CA LEU A 11 8.89 18.89 -3.29
C LEU A 11 7.82 20.00 -3.36
N SER A 12 7.72 20.81 -2.32
CA SER A 12 6.78 21.92 -2.21
C SER A 12 7.42 23.10 -1.52
N GLY A 13 7.06 24.27 -2.01
CA GLY A 13 7.76 25.52 -1.77
C GLY A 13 7.90 26.22 -3.11
N ARG A 14 6.95 27.09 -3.46
CA ARG A 14 7.10 27.95 -4.66
C ARG A 14 8.32 28.89 -4.55
N LYS A 15 8.78 29.17 -3.33
CA LYS A 15 9.83 30.17 -3.05
C LYS A 15 11.13 29.58 -2.53
N SER A 16 11.08 28.63 -1.61
CA SER A 16 12.26 28.02 -0.97
C SER A 16 12.06 26.51 -0.79
N ILE A 17 13.09 25.73 -1.10
CA ILE A 17 13.06 24.28 -0.94
C ILE A 17 13.10 23.95 0.56
N GLY A 18 12.06 23.29 1.05
CA GLY A 18 12.00 22.76 2.42
C GLY A 18 11.33 23.66 3.46
N GLU A 19 10.72 24.74 3.01
CA GLU A 19 9.81 25.59 3.78
C GLU A 19 8.44 25.61 3.09
N LEU A 20 7.37 25.51 3.88
CA LEU A 20 6.00 25.60 3.39
C LEU A 20 5.34 26.90 3.85
N GLU A 21 4.90 27.71 2.90
CA GLU A 21 4.05 28.88 3.20
C GLU A 21 2.66 28.43 3.67
N GLN A 22 1.95 29.31 4.36
CA GLN A 22 0.65 29.02 4.95
C GLN A 22 -0.40 28.48 3.95
N ASP A 23 -0.49 29.06 2.76
CA ASP A 23 -1.46 28.64 1.74
C ASP A 23 -1.11 27.27 1.15
N GLU A 24 0.17 27.02 0.89
CA GLU A 24 0.68 25.71 0.44
C GLU A 24 0.49 24.62 1.50
N PHE A 25 0.75 24.95 2.77
CA PHE A 25 0.51 24.04 3.88
C PHE A 25 -0.96 23.67 3.98
N ILE A 26 -1.87 24.66 3.97
CA ILE A 26 -3.31 24.40 4.05
C ILE A 26 -3.75 23.51 2.89
N GLU A 27 -3.30 23.78 1.66
CA GLU A 27 -3.63 22.96 0.50
C GLU A 27 -3.25 21.48 0.70
N LYS A 28 -2.06 21.23 1.27
CA LYS A 28 -1.50 19.88 1.45
C LYS A 28 -2.08 19.11 2.63
N PHE A 29 -2.40 19.81 3.71
CA PHE A 29 -2.82 19.23 4.98
C PHE A 29 -4.34 19.16 5.12
N MET A 30 -5.10 20.02 4.43
CA MET A 30 -6.56 19.99 4.46
C MET A 30 -7.17 18.61 4.11
N PRO A 31 -6.62 17.81 3.17
CA PRO A 31 -7.11 16.44 2.93
C PRO A 31 -6.96 15.49 4.12
N LEU A 32 -6.04 15.77 5.05
CA LEU A 32 -5.79 14.98 6.26
C LEU A 32 -6.86 15.23 7.34
N SER A 33 -7.59 16.33 7.23
CA SER A 33 -8.63 16.73 8.18
C SER A 33 -9.83 15.79 8.15
N ARG A 34 -10.33 15.44 9.34
CA ARG A 34 -11.54 14.62 9.51
C ARG A 34 -12.83 15.44 9.43
N GLN A 35 -12.73 16.77 9.33
CA GLN A 35 -13.90 17.65 9.35
C GLN A 35 -14.78 17.46 8.11
N ALA A 36 -16.09 17.63 8.28
CA ALA A 36 -17.07 17.33 7.24
C ALA A 36 -17.11 18.37 6.12
N THR A 37 -16.93 19.65 6.45
CA THR A 37 -17.06 20.79 5.53
C THR A 37 -15.69 21.29 5.08
N PHE A 38 -15.64 21.95 3.93
CA PHE A 38 -14.40 22.55 3.44
C PHE A 38 -13.86 23.60 4.42
N GLU A 39 -14.74 24.43 4.96
CA GLU A 39 -14.41 25.54 5.83
C GLU A 39 -13.80 25.05 7.15
N HIS A 40 -14.36 23.99 7.75
CA HIS A 40 -13.81 23.41 8.98
C HIS A 40 -12.48 22.70 8.72
N ARG A 41 -12.32 22.02 7.58
CA ARG A 41 -11.04 21.39 7.21
C ARG A 41 -9.94 22.43 7.00
N ALA A 42 -10.25 23.52 6.31
CA ALA A 42 -9.33 24.63 6.10
C ALA A 42 -8.96 25.33 7.41
N TRP A 43 -9.93 25.50 8.33
CA TRP A 43 -9.68 26.06 9.64
C TRP A 43 -8.80 25.14 10.51
N GLU A 44 -9.05 23.84 10.52
CA GLU A 44 -8.23 22.86 11.24
C GLU A 44 -6.78 22.84 10.70
N ALA A 45 -6.61 22.85 9.38
CA ALA A 45 -5.30 22.95 8.75
C ALA A 45 -4.58 24.27 9.10
N LEU A 46 -5.31 25.39 9.18
CA LEU A 46 -4.73 26.66 9.62
C LEU A 46 -4.27 26.60 11.09
N GLU A 47 -5.01 25.91 11.95
CA GLU A 47 -4.62 25.77 13.35
C GLU A 47 -3.38 24.88 13.49
N TRP A 48 -3.30 23.79 12.72
CA TRP A 48 -2.06 23.01 12.63
C TRP A 48 -0.88 23.86 12.15
N PHE A 49 -1.09 24.75 11.17
CA PHE A 49 -0.04 25.65 10.72
C PHE A 49 0.50 26.50 11.86
N ARG A 50 -0.39 27.15 12.62
CA ARG A 50 -0.01 28.00 13.76
C ARG A 50 0.70 27.26 14.88
N VAL A 51 0.33 26.00 15.11
CA VAL A 51 0.96 25.17 16.14
C VAL A 51 2.35 24.71 15.67
N MET A 52 2.51 24.43 14.38
CA MET A 52 3.79 24.00 13.79
C MET A 52 4.79 25.14 13.60
N ASP A 53 4.34 26.35 13.30
CA ASP A 53 5.17 27.54 13.15
C ASP A 53 5.60 28.06 14.53
N GLU A 54 6.50 27.31 15.18
CA GLU A 54 6.95 27.54 16.56
C GLU A 54 7.66 28.90 16.70
N ASP A 55 8.39 29.32 15.67
CA ASP A 55 9.15 30.57 15.66
C ASP A 55 8.35 31.78 15.13
N GLY A 56 7.15 31.55 14.59
CA GLY A 56 6.27 32.59 14.04
C GLY A 56 6.84 33.24 12.78
N SER A 57 7.69 32.54 12.05
CA SER A 57 8.30 33.00 10.79
C SER A 57 7.27 33.16 9.67
N GLY A 58 6.10 32.53 9.80
CA GLY A 58 5.10 32.47 8.73
C GLY A 58 5.42 31.41 7.67
N THR A 59 6.38 30.54 7.94
CA THR A 59 6.76 29.39 7.13
C THR A 59 7.01 28.19 8.03
N ILE A 60 6.71 26.98 7.55
CA ILE A 60 7.00 25.76 8.31
C ILE A 60 8.20 25.05 7.69
N THR A 61 9.24 24.88 8.49
CA THR A 61 10.40 24.07 8.13
C THR A 61 10.06 22.57 8.19
N THR A 62 10.85 21.76 7.49
CA THR A 62 10.71 20.30 7.57
C THR A 62 10.89 19.76 9.01
N SER A 63 11.72 20.42 9.82
CA SER A 63 11.99 20.00 11.21
C SER A 63 10.77 20.22 12.11
N GLU A 64 10.17 21.41 12.07
CA GLU A 64 8.96 21.75 12.82
C GLU A 64 7.79 20.81 12.46
N MET A 65 7.58 20.61 11.17
CA MET A 65 6.54 19.71 10.68
C MET A 65 6.72 18.28 11.22
N LEU A 66 7.95 17.76 11.20
CA LEU A 66 8.26 16.44 11.71
C LEU A 66 8.05 16.34 13.23
N ASN A 67 8.52 17.34 13.98
CA ASN A 67 8.36 17.36 15.43
C ASN A 67 6.88 17.34 15.82
N CYS A 68 6.09 18.26 15.25
CA CYS A 68 4.66 18.33 15.54
C CYS A 68 3.90 17.06 15.13
N MET A 69 4.24 16.45 13.97
CA MET A 69 3.65 15.17 13.59
C MET A 69 4.01 14.04 14.54
N LEU A 70 5.23 13.99 15.07
CA LEU A 70 5.63 12.97 16.03
C LEU A 70 4.97 13.15 17.41
N GLU A 71 4.62 14.39 17.76
CA GLU A 71 3.90 14.72 18.99
C GLU A 71 2.38 14.49 18.88
N SER A 72 1.80 14.65 17.68
CA SER A 72 0.38 14.44 17.43
C SER A 72 0.10 13.08 16.79
N GLU A 73 -0.29 12.11 17.61
CA GLU A 73 -0.66 10.76 17.14
C GLU A 73 -1.76 10.82 16.07
N GLU A 74 -2.77 11.67 16.25
CA GLU A 74 -3.88 11.80 15.31
C GLU A 74 -3.44 12.29 13.93
N LEU A 75 -2.55 13.29 13.91
CA LEU A 75 -2.00 13.83 12.66
C LEU A 75 -1.07 12.83 12.01
N LEU A 76 -0.19 12.17 12.79
CA LEU A 76 0.69 11.12 12.27
C LEU A 76 -0.12 10.00 11.62
N GLN A 77 -1.19 9.54 12.27
CA GLN A 77 -2.08 8.53 11.72
C GLN A 77 -2.74 9.01 10.41
N ALA A 78 -3.12 10.29 10.32
CA ALA A 78 -3.69 10.85 9.10
C ALA A 78 -2.66 10.92 7.97
N VAL A 79 -1.44 11.38 8.26
CA VAL A 79 -0.32 11.42 7.30
C VAL A 79 0.01 10.02 6.81
N ILE A 80 0.12 9.05 7.72
CA ILE A 80 0.37 7.66 7.35
C ILE A 80 -0.73 7.18 6.40
N ARG A 81 -2.00 7.38 6.73
CA ARG A 81 -3.13 6.88 5.93
C ARG A 81 -3.23 7.50 4.55
N HIS A 82 -3.06 8.82 4.45
CA HIS A 82 -3.33 9.56 3.21
C HIS A 82 -2.09 9.73 2.32
N ARG A 83 -0.88 9.61 2.88
CA ARG A 83 0.35 9.98 2.16
C ARG A 83 1.40 8.88 2.14
N LEU A 84 1.60 8.19 3.26
CA LEU A 84 2.69 7.20 3.35
C LEU A 84 2.22 5.79 3.01
N PHE A 85 0.98 5.44 3.35
CA PHE A 85 0.41 4.14 3.06
C PHE A 85 0.01 4.08 1.59
N VAL A 86 0.63 3.15 0.85
CA VAL A 86 0.45 3.07 -0.61
C VAL A 86 -0.29 1.82 -1.02
N GLY A 87 -0.07 0.67 -0.35
CA GLY A 87 -0.71 -0.55 -0.82
C GLY A 87 -0.55 -1.79 0.04
N THR A 88 -1.15 -2.88 -0.43
CA THR A 88 -1.03 -4.22 0.17
C THR A 88 -0.43 -5.21 -0.80
N LEU A 89 0.37 -6.12 -0.24
CA LEU A 89 0.91 -7.29 -0.94
C LEU A 89 0.24 -8.54 -0.37
N ALA A 90 -0.38 -9.35 -1.22
CA ALA A 90 -1.06 -10.56 -0.81
C ALA A 90 -0.79 -11.72 -1.77
N GLY A 91 -0.57 -12.91 -1.22
CA GLY A 91 -0.59 -14.14 -2.00
C GLY A 91 -1.53 -15.16 -1.37
N GLY A 92 -2.38 -15.76 -2.19
CA GLY A 92 -3.22 -16.90 -1.87
C GLY A 92 -2.65 -18.21 -2.41
N PRO A 93 -3.40 -19.32 -2.29
CA PRO A 93 -2.97 -20.63 -2.80
C PRO A 93 -2.76 -20.67 -4.31
N ARG A 94 -3.53 -19.89 -5.08
CA ARG A 94 -3.52 -19.89 -6.56
C ARG A 94 -3.46 -18.49 -7.16
N SER A 95 -3.20 -17.48 -6.34
CA SER A 95 -3.23 -16.10 -6.80
C SER A 95 -2.27 -15.21 -6.04
N MET A 96 -1.86 -14.14 -6.70
CA MET A 96 -1.02 -13.11 -6.16
C MET A 96 -1.62 -11.77 -6.52
N GLN A 97 -1.59 -10.84 -5.57
CA GLN A 97 -2.33 -9.58 -5.61
C GLN A 97 -1.48 -8.45 -5.06
N LEU A 98 -1.50 -7.33 -5.77
CA LEU A 98 -1.05 -6.03 -5.30
C LEU A 98 -2.24 -5.08 -5.39
N THR A 99 -2.55 -4.42 -4.28
CA THR A 99 -3.50 -3.30 -4.28
C THR A 99 -2.72 -2.04 -4.00
N VAL A 100 -2.82 -1.02 -4.86
CA VAL A 100 -2.17 0.29 -4.67
C VAL A 100 -3.19 1.42 -4.73
N ALA A 101 -2.96 2.49 -3.98
CA ALA A 101 -3.69 3.74 -4.15
C ALA A 101 -3.44 4.31 -5.56
N GLU A 102 -4.46 4.85 -6.19
CA GLU A 102 -4.34 5.54 -7.47
C GLU A 102 -3.50 6.83 -7.29
N PRO A 103 -2.35 6.97 -7.98
CA PRO A 103 -1.48 8.13 -7.85
C PRO A 103 -2.10 9.44 -8.35
N ASP A 104 -3.11 9.37 -9.22
CA ASP A 104 -3.80 10.55 -9.73
C ASP A 104 -4.60 11.25 -8.60
N PRO A 105 -4.25 12.50 -8.23
CA PRO A 105 -4.95 13.24 -7.20
C PRO A 105 -6.43 13.52 -7.54
N GLU A 106 -6.81 13.51 -8.83
CA GLU A 106 -8.22 13.67 -9.22
C GLU A 106 -9.06 12.42 -8.91
N LYS A 107 -8.41 11.28 -8.68
CA LYS A 107 -9.02 9.99 -8.33
C LYS A 107 -8.68 9.58 -6.90
N GLU A 108 -8.46 10.55 -6.02
CA GLU A 108 -8.15 10.30 -4.61
C GLU A 108 -9.17 9.35 -3.97
N GLY A 109 -8.67 8.25 -3.40
CA GLY A 109 -9.48 7.19 -2.79
C GLY A 109 -9.85 6.03 -3.72
N GLU A 110 -9.53 6.11 -5.02
CA GLU A 110 -9.53 4.93 -5.89
C GLU A 110 -8.30 4.05 -5.61
N VAL A 111 -8.46 2.75 -5.83
CA VAL A 111 -7.39 1.76 -5.67
C VAL A 111 -7.31 0.90 -6.93
N LEU A 112 -6.08 0.61 -7.36
CA LEU A 112 -5.79 -0.28 -8.47
C LEU A 112 -5.47 -1.66 -7.92
N LEU A 113 -6.04 -2.69 -8.54
CA LEU A 113 -5.80 -4.09 -8.23
C LEU A 113 -5.03 -4.75 -9.37
N HIS A 114 -3.81 -5.17 -9.09
CA HIS A 114 -3.01 -6.03 -9.97
C HIS A 114 -3.11 -7.47 -9.48
N TYR A 115 -3.32 -8.40 -10.41
CA TYR A 115 -3.66 -9.77 -10.11
C TYR A 115 -2.97 -10.74 -11.08
N ALA A 116 -2.43 -11.83 -10.54
CA ALA A 116 -1.96 -12.96 -11.32
C ALA A 116 -2.46 -14.28 -10.71
N LYS A 117 -2.76 -15.26 -11.57
CA LYS A 117 -3.16 -16.64 -11.20
C LYS A 117 -1.95 -17.50 -10.78
N VAL A 118 -1.08 -16.94 -9.96
CA VAL A 118 0.11 -17.60 -9.42
C VAL A 118 0.09 -17.51 -7.91
N GLY A 119 0.22 -18.63 -7.20
CA GLY A 119 0.11 -18.66 -5.75
C GLY A 119 0.99 -19.70 -5.12
N THR A 120 0.82 -19.90 -3.82
CA THR A 120 1.72 -20.72 -3.01
C THR A 120 1.65 -22.21 -3.31
N ARG A 121 0.60 -22.67 -4.02
CA ARG A 121 0.47 -24.04 -4.51
C ARG A 121 0.86 -24.18 -5.98
N SER A 122 1.02 -23.07 -6.71
CA SER A 122 1.41 -23.09 -8.12
C SER A 122 2.69 -23.89 -8.39
N PRO A 123 3.81 -23.76 -7.65
CA PRO A 123 5.03 -24.48 -8.02
C PRO A 123 4.88 -26.00 -7.91
N VAL A 124 4.04 -26.50 -7.00
CA VAL A 124 3.72 -27.94 -6.90
C VAL A 124 2.75 -28.36 -8.00
N LEU A 125 1.70 -27.57 -8.24
CA LEU A 125 0.70 -27.85 -9.28
C LEU A 125 1.28 -27.82 -10.70
N TRP A 126 2.32 -27.01 -10.92
CA TRP A 126 2.99 -26.82 -12.20
C TRP A 126 4.24 -27.69 -12.34
N GLY A 127 4.52 -28.58 -11.39
CA GLY A 127 5.67 -29.48 -11.44
C GLY A 127 7.04 -28.79 -11.30
N VAL A 128 7.08 -27.52 -10.92
CA VAL A 128 8.33 -26.78 -10.66
C VAL A 128 9.02 -27.34 -9.41
N PHE A 129 8.23 -27.66 -8.38
CA PHE A 129 8.70 -28.36 -7.19
C PHE A 129 8.48 -29.87 -7.37
N PRO A 130 9.46 -30.69 -6.96
CA PRO A 130 9.37 -32.13 -7.16
C PRO A 130 8.21 -32.72 -6.35
N PRO A 131 7.42 -33.64 -6.93
CA PRO A 131 6.39 -34.33 -6.18
C PRO A 131 7.04 -35.25 -5.13
N ASN A 132 6.53 -35.22 -3.90
CA ASN A 132 7.01 -36.05 -2.80
C ASN A 132 8.48 -35.83 -2.39
N ASP A 133 9.11 -34.74 -2.82
CA ASP A 133 10.48 -34.41 -2.43
C ASP A 133 10.69 -32.96 -1.99
N TYR A 134 11.70 -32.75 -1.15
CA TYR A 134 12.09 -31.43 -0.65
C TYR A 134 12.56 -30.54 -1.79
N VAL A 135 12.38 -29.22 -1.64
CA VAL A 135 12.73 -28.27 -2.67
C VAL A 135 14.24 -28.07 -2.66
N GLY A 136 14.90 -28.40 -3.77
CA GLY A 136 16.31 -28.11 -3.99
C GLY A 136 16.54 -26.71 -4.56
N ARG A 137 17.81 -26.28 -4.58
CA ARG A 137 18.22 -24.96 -5.11
C ARG A 137 17.81 -24.75 -6.57
N GLU A 138 17.89 -25.78 -7.40
CA GLU A 138 17.51 -25.71 -8.81
C GLU A 138 16.02 -25.42 -8.99
N SER A 139 15.14 -26.15 -8.28
CA SER A 139 13.70 -25.93 -8.30
C SER A 139 13.31 -24.53 -7.81
N LEU A 140 14.04 -24.02 -6.80
CA LEU A 140 13.85 -22.65 -6.33
C LEU A 140 14.19 -21.63 -7.42
N ILE A 141 15.35 -21.75 -8.08
CA ILE A 141 15.77 -20.82 -9.14
C ILE A 141 14.75 -20.84 -10.30
N ARG A 142 14.29 -22.02 -10.70
CA ARG A 142 13.22 -22.15 -11.71
C ARG A 142 11.95 -21.41 -11.29
N TRP A 143 11.56 -21.54 -10.01
CA TRP A 143 10.39 -20.86 -9.47
C TRP A 143 10.53 -19.34 -9.42
N GLU A 144 11.69 -18.82 -8.99
CA GLU A 144 11.97 -17.38 -8.97
C GLU A 144 11.96 -16.78 -10.39
N ASN A 145 12.57 -17.46 -11.36
CA ASN A 145 12.55 -17.02 -12.76
C ASN A 145 11.13 -16.97 -13.32
N LEU A 146 10.29 -17.97 -12.99
CA LEU A 146 8.90 -18.00 -13.40
C LEU A 146 8.09 -16.85 -12.78
N LEU A 147 8.31 -16.56 -11.49
CA LEU A 147 7.68 -15.43 -10.82
C LEU A 147 8.08 -14.10 -11.48
N MET A 148 9.36 -13.91 -11.80
CA MET A 148 9.82 -12.69 -12.47
C MET A 148 9.20 -12.54 -13.85
N SER A 149 9.17 -13.59 -14.67
CA SER A 149 8.51 -13.54 -15.99
C SER A 149 7.03 -13.15 -15.89
N ILE A 150 6.31 -13.69 -14.89
CA ILE A 150 4.89 -13.35 -14.67
C ILE A 150 4.73 -11.89 -14.24
N ILE A 151 5.63 -11.37 -13.40
CA ILE A 151 5.57 -9.97 -12.94
C ILE A 151 5.96 -9.01 -14.06
N ASP A 152 6.94 -9.37 -14.89
CA ASP A 152 7.41 -8.55 -16.02
C ASP A 152 6.44 -8.55 -17.20
N GLY A 153 5.38 -9.39 -17.15
CA GLY A 153 4.43 -9.52 -18.26
C GLY A 153 5.03 -10.19 -19.49
N GLU A 154 6.23 -10.77 -19.36
CA GLU A 154 6.90 -11.46 -20.44
C GLU A 154 6.17 -12.79 -20.70
N PRO A 155 5.82 -13.11 -21.96
CA PRO A 155 5.30 -14.41 -22.32
C PRO A 155 6.43 -15.42 -22.10
N SER A 156 6.45 -16.00 -20.91
CA SER A 156 7.45 -17.01 -20.56
C SER A 156 7.32 -18.15 -21.57
N GLN A 157 8.22 -18.22 -22.54
CA GLN A 157 8.39 -19.41 -23.40
C GLN A 157 8.62 -20.66 -22.53
N ILE A 158 9.16 -20.46 -21.32
CA ILE A 158 9.27 -21.45 -20.24
C ILE A 158 7.90 -22.05 -19.86
N LEU A 159 6.80 -21.28 -19.91
CA LEU A 159 5.46 -21.83 -19.70
C LEU A 159 5.02 -22.71 -20.88
N GLU A 160 5.41 -22.43 -22.11
CA GLU A 160 4.91 -23.18 -23.27
C GLU A 160 5.61 -24.55 -23.44
N ASP A 161 6.91 -24.61 -23.18
CA ASP A 161 7.67 -25.86 -23.38
C ASP A 161 7.52 -26.84 -22.18
N ASP A 162 7.52 -26.35 -20.94
CA ASP A 162 7.48 -27.20 -19.73
C ASP A 162 6.06 -27.54 -19.22
N LEU A 163 5.02 -26.73 -19.51
CA LEU A 163 3.63 -27.01 -19.06
C LEU A 163 2.83 -27.91 -20.01
N ASN A 164 3.48 -28.61 -20.94
CA ASN A 164 2.87 -29.72 -21.68
C ASN A 164 2.33 -30.84 -20.77
N VAL A 165 2.60 -30.77 -19.46
CA VAL A 165 2.04 -31.63 -18.42
C VAL A 165 0.73 -31.04 -17.85
N ALA A 166 -0.38 -31.37 -18.50
CA ALA A 166 -1.70 -31.56 -17.87
C ALA A 166 -2.34 -30.39 -17.08
N VAL A 167 -2.20 -29.14 -17.52
CA VAL A 167 -3.19 -28.11 -17.14
C VAL A 167 -4.48 -28.42 -17.90
N ARG A 168 -5.35 -29.23 -17.30
CA ARG A 168 -6.70 -29.51 -17.82
C ARG A 168 -7.41 -28.17 -18.08
N GLN A 169 -7.93 -28.01 -19.30
CA GLN A 169 -8.55 -26.82 -19.90
C GLN A 169 -9.70 -26.15 -19.11
N GLU A 170 -10.08 -26.63 -17.92
CA GLU A 170 -11.23 -26.08 -17.19
C GLU A 170 -10.93 -24.78 -16.43
N ASP A 171 -9.66 -24.51 -16.12
CA ASP A 171 -9.21 -23.25 -15.52
C ASP A 171 -8.24 -22.54 -16.48
N GLY A 172 -8.73 -22.11 -17.66
CA GLY A 172 -7.92 -21.34 -18.62
C GLY A 172 -7.14 -20.19 -17.95
N PRO A 173 -5.99 -19.77 -18.50
CA PRO A 173 -5.17 -18.68 -17.96
C PRO A 173 -6.00 -17.40 -17.99
N GLY A 174 -6.77 -17.20 -16.93
CA GLY A 174 -7.67 -16.07 -16.82
C GLY A 174 -6.78 -14.86 -16.63
N VAL A 175 -6.92 -13.95 -17.59
CA VAL A 175 -6.40 -12.58 -17.64
C VAL A 175 -5.41 -12.29 -16.52
N ILE A 176 -4.14 -12.54 -16.81
CA ILE A 176 -3.03 -11.95 -16.07
C ILE A 176 -3.09 -10.46 -16.38
N SER A 177 -3.17 -9.61 -15.36
CA SER A 177 -2.89 -8.19 -15.58
C SER A 177 -1.41 -8.10 -15.99
N THR A 178 -1.15 -7.72 -17.24
CA THR A 178 0.19 -7.74 -17.85
C THR A 178 1.09 -6.62 -17.35
N ASP A 179 0.51 -5.60 -16.71
CA ASP A 179 1.21 -4.36 -16.41
C ASP A 179 1.33 -4.21 -14.90
N TRP A 180 2.25 -4.96 -14.30
CA TRP A 180 2.60 -4.76 -12.90
C TRP A 180 3.43 -3.49 -12.76
N PRO A 181 3.11 -2.63 -11.78
CA PRO A 181 3.88 -1.40 -11.56
C PRO A 181 5.28 -1.75 -11.06
N SER A 182 6.18 -0.79 -11.22
CA SER A 182 7.55 -0.87 -10.70
C SER A 182 7.87 0.38 -9.90
N ASP A 183 8.96 0.31 -9.14
CA ASP A 183 9.49 1.44 -8.38
C ASP A 183 8.52 2.09 -7.38
N LEU A 184 7.63 1.29 -6.78
CA LEU A 184 6.64 1.80 -5.86
C LEU A 184 7.27 2.24 -4.52
N ARG A 185 7.03 3.49 -4.14
CA ARG A 185 7.51 4.08 -2.87
C ARG A 185 6.41 4.08 -1.82
N GLY A 186 6.78 4.31 -0.56
CA GLY A 186 5.84 4.40 0.57
C GLY A 186 5.81 3.15 1.45
N ILE A 187 4.72 2.99 2.19
CA ILE A 187 4.48 1.92 3.16
C ILE A 187 3.54 0.89 2.54
N PHE A 188 3.99 -0.36 2.52
CA PHE A 188 3.23 -1.51 2.07
C PHE A 188 2.91 -2.44 3.23
N VAL A 189 1.71 -3.00 3.25
CA VAL A 189 1.32 -4.03 4.22
C VAL A 189 1.26 -5.41 3.57
N GLY A 190 2.12 -6.31 4.03
CA GLY A 190 2.12 -7.70 3.59
C GLY A 190 1.12 -8.54 4.39
N ILE A 191 0.20 -9.20 3.69
CA ILE A 191 -0.85 -10.05 4.28
C ILE A 191 -0.83 -11.46 3.67
N SER A 192 -1.64 -12.37 4.22
CA SER A 192 -1.77 -13.75 3.73
C SER A 192 -0.41 -14.49 3.66
N SER A 193 -0.05 -15.11 2.54
CA SER A 193 1.25 -15.80 2.38
C SER A 193 2.47 -14.89 2.55
N ILE A 194 2.37 -13.62 2.18
CA ILE A 194 3.43 -12.63 2.39
C ILE A 194 3.67 -12.43 3.90
N PHE A 195 2.61 -12.38 4.69
CA PHE A 195 2.72 -12.36 6.16
C PHE A 195 3.36 -13.64 6.70
N TYR A 196 3.01 -14.82 6.16
CA TYR A 196 3.62 -16.07 6.62
C TYR A 196 5.11 -16.17 6.27
N ALA A 197 5.51 -15.69 5.08
CA ALA A 197 6.91 -15.56 4.71
C ALA A 197 7.67 -14.66 5.71
N ALA A 198 7.11 -13.49 6.02
CA ALA A 198 7.67 -12.57 7.00
C ALA A 198 7.73 -13.16 8.42
N ARG A 199 6.73 -13.96 8.82
CA ARG A 199 6.72 -14.65 10.12
C ARG A 199 7.85 -15.67 10.18
N ASP A 200 8.01 -16.46 9.12
CA ASP A 200 9.06 -17.47 9.03
C ASP A 200 10.46 -16.83 8.94
N ALA A 201 10.56 -15.57 8.47
CA ALA A 201 11.77 -14.74 8.50
C ALA A 201 11.96 -13.92 9.79
N GLY A 202 11.05 -13.98 10.76
CA GLY A 202 11.17 -13.26 12.03
C GLY A 202 11.06 -11.73 11.92
N ILE A 203 10.34 -11.22 10.90
CA ILE A 203 10.23 -9.78 10.62
C ILE A 203 8.80 -9.23 10.75
N THR A 204 7.89 -9.96 11.40
CA THR A 204 6.50 -9.52 11.61
C THR A 204 6.36 -8.43 12.66
N GLU A 205 5.25 -7.69 12.58
CA GLU A 205 4.82 -6.70 13.58
C GLU A 205 5.78 -5.52 13.82
N ARG A 206 6.70 -5.29 12.89
CA ARG A 206 7.61 -4.13 12.88
C ARG A 206 7.66 -3.48 11.49
N LEU A 207 7.96 -2.19 11.47
CA LEU A 207 8.23 -1.47 10.22
C LEU A 207 9.68 -1.77 9.80
N ILE A 208 9.88 -2.18 8.55
CA ILE A 208 11.19 -2.61 8.03
C ILE A 208 11.45 -2.01 6.64
N GLN A 209 12.70 -1.69 6.32
CA GLN A 209 13.08 -1.21 4.99
C GLN A 209 13.14 -2.38 3.99
N LYS A 210 12.95 -2.09 2.69
CA LYS A 210 13.03 -3.11 1.62
C LYS A 210 14.31 -3.93 1.71
N LYS A 211 15.47 -3.29 1.86
CA LYS A 211 16.78 -3.96 1.94
C LYS A 211 16.83 -5.02 3.04
N ASP A 212 16.58 -4.62 4.29
CA ASP A 212 16.63 -5.52 5.45
C ASP A 212 15.56 -6.63 5.37
N CYS A 213 14.41 -6.31 4.76
CA CYS A 213 13.36 -7.28 4.50
C CYS A 213 13.83 -8.37 3.52
N LEU A 214 14.45 -7.98 2.41
CA LEU A 214 14.97 -8.93 1.42
C LEU A 214 16.06 -9.81 2.03
N GLU A 215 17.02 -9.22 2.75
CA GLU A 215 18.08 -9.97 3.45
C GLU A 215 17.51 -11.01 4.44
N SER A 216 16.47 -10.64 5.19
CA SER A 216 15.80 -11.54 6.13
C SER A 216 15.06 -12.68 5.41
N LEU A 217 14.37 -12.37 4.31
CA LEU A 217 13.66 -13.37 3.50
C LEU A 217 14.63 -14.35 2.84
N SER A 218 15.73 -13.86 2.26
CA SER A 218 16.77 -14.70 1.65
C SER A 218 17.43 -15.63 2.69
N SER A 219 17.74 -15.10 3.88
CA SER A 219 18.32 -15.89 4.96
C SER A 219 17.39 -16.99 5.44
N ALA A 220 16.09 -16.68 5.61
CA ALA A 220 15.08 -17.66 6.00
C ALA A 220 14.86 -18.73 4.93
N MET A 221 14.92 -18.34 3.65
CA MET A 221 14.80 -19.26 2.52
C MET A 221 15.98 -20.24 2.45
N GLU A 222 17.22 -19.76 2.60
CA GLU A 222 18.40 -20.62 2.63
C GLU A 222 18.37 -21.60 3.82
N ALA A 223 17.99 -21.12 5.00
CA ALA A 223 17.83 -21.97 6.18
C ALA A 223 16.78 -23.08 5.96
N GLU A 224 15.68 -22.77 5.26
CA GLU A 224 14.65 -23.73 4.92
C GLU A 224 15.12 -24.80 3.91
N LEU A 225 15.94 -24.42 2.93
CA LEU A 225 16.54 -25.36 1.97
C LEU A 225 17.51 -26.34 2.65
N ILE A 226 18.37 -25.84 3.54
CA ILE A 226 19.31 -26.66 4.31
C ILE A 226 18.55 -27.65 5.21
N ARG A 227 17.50 -27.18 5.88
CA ARG A 227 16.63 -28.02 6.71
C ARG A 227 15.97 -29.12 5.89
N GLY A 228 15.43 -28.77 4.71
CA GLY A 228 14.82 -29.75 3.82
C GLY A 228 15.81 -30.83 3.36
N SER A 229 17.03 -30.43 3.01
CA SER A 229 18.10 -31.35 2.62
C SER A 229 18.53 -32.30 3.75
N SER A 230 18.50 -31.82 5.00
CA SER A 230 18.87 -32.64 6.17
C SER A 230 17.78 -33.64 6.55
N GLU A 231 16.51 -33.21 6.52
CA GLU A 231 15.35 -34.08 6.79
C GLU A 231 15.15 -35.12 5.67
N ALA A 232 15.60 -34.82 4.44
CA ALA A 232 15.47 -35.70 3.30
C ALA A 232 16.14 -37.07 3.48
N ILE A 233 17.17 -37.14 4.32
CA ILE A 233 18.00 -38.33 4.60
C ILE A 233 17.30 -39.28 5.60
N GLN A 234 16.28 -38.82 6.32
CA GLN A 234 15.51 -39.66 7.25
C GLN A 234 14.29 -40.24 6.51
N GLU A 235 14.39 -41.53 6.13
CA GLU A 235 13.51 -42.21 5.15
C GLU A 235 12.03 -42.36 5.54
N ASP A 236 11.64 -42.14 6.81
CA ASP A 236 10.24 -42.25 7.25
C ASP A 236 9.49 -40.92 7.10
N ARG A 237 9.25 -40.49 5.85
CA ARG A 237 8.61 -39.20 5.55
C ARG A 237 7.09 -39.22 5.76
N ILE A 238 6.65 -38.45 6.75
CA ILE A 238 5.25 -38.05 6.93
C ILE A 238 4.91 -36.95 5.89
N PRO A 239 3.90 -37.14 5.00
CA PRO A 239 3.53 -36.20 3.93
C PRO A 239 3.29 -34.74 4.38
N LYS A 240 2.92 -34.54 5.65
CA LYS A 240 2.64 -33.22 6.23
C LYS A 240 3.88 -32.33 6.34
N LYS A 241 5.05 -32.89 6.71
CA LYS A 241 6.28 -32.10 6.87
C LYS A 241 6.76 -31.58 5.52
N LEU A 242 6.69 -32.44 4.51
CA LEU A 242 7.04 -32.10 3.16
C LEU A 242 6.15 -30.98 2.60
N HIS A 243 4.82 -31.10 2.74
CA HIS A 243 3.90 -30.07 2.26
C HIS A 243 4.18 -28.71 2.92
N LEU A 244 4.48 -28.71 4.22
CA LEU A 244 4.83 -27.49 4.94
C LEU A 244 6.14 -26.88 4.42
N HIS A 245 7.16 -27.70 4.18
CA HIS A 245 8.43 -27.24 3.60
C HIS A 245 8.22 -26.58 2.24
N GLN A 246 7.55 -27.28 1.30
CA GLN A 246 7.26 -26.75 -0.03
C GLN A 246 6.45 -25.44 0.03
N GLN A 247 5.45 -25.38 0.90
CA GLN A 247 4.65 -24.16 1.10
C GLN A 247 5.50 -23.01 1.65
N LYS A 248 6.40 -23.27 2.60
CA LYS A 248 7.29 -22.25 3.16
C LYS A 248 8.23 -21.68 2.11
N VAL A 249 8.90 -22.55 1.34
CA VAL A 249 9.79 -22.12 0.26
C VAL A 249 9.02 -21.32 -0.80
N ALA A 250 7.83 -21.77 -1.19
CA ALA A 250 6.96 -21.03 -2.11
C ALA A 250 6.59 -19.63 -1.57
N ASN A 251 6.17 -19.53 -0.31
CA ASN A 251 5.83 -18.24 0.32
C ASN A 251 7.03 -17.28 0.34
N LEU A 252 8.21 -17.77 0.75
CA LEU A 252 9.44 -16.96 0.86
C LEU A 252 9.89 -16.46 -0.51
N ALA A 253 9.96 -17.34 -1.51
CA ALA A 253 10.33 -16.99 -2.87
C ALA A 253 9.35 -16.00 -3.51
N MET A 254 8.03 -16.21 -3.30
CA MET A 254 7.02 -15.27 -3.75
C MET A 254 7.21 -13.90 -3.11
N ALA A 255 7.29 -13.82 -1.77
CA ALA A 255 7.45 -12.55 -1.08
C ALA A 255 8.73 -11.83 -1.51
N HIS A 256 9.86 -12.55 -1.58
CA HIS A 256 11.14 -12.02 -2.01
C HIS A 256 11.06 -11.44 -3.44
N SER A 257 10.55 -12.22 -4.39
CA SER A 257 10.44 -11.80 -5.79
C SER A 257 9.56 -10.56 -5.95
N PHE A 258 8.41 -10.57 -5.28
CA PHE A 258 7.42 -9.52 -5.38
C PHE A 258 7.89 -8.20 -4.77
N ILE A 259 8.52 -8.26 -3.59
CA ILE A 259 9.07 -7.08 -2.90
C ILE A 259 10.27 -6.53 -3.68
N SER A 260 11.15 -7.41 -4.16
CA SER A 260 12.34 -7.01 -4.90
C SER A 260 11.98 -6.26 -6.18
N ARG A 261 11.00 -6.77 -6.93
CA ARG A 261 10.64 -6.29 -8.26
C ARG A 261 9.69 -5.08 -8.27
N LEU A 262 8.72 -5.04 -7.35
CA LEU A 262 7.67 -4.01 -7.39
C LEU A 262 8.03 -2.75 -6.63
N LEU A 263 8.80 -2.85 -5.54
CA LEU A 263 9.02 -1.74 -4.61
C LEU A 263 10.35 -1.04 -4.88
N HIS A 264 10.40 0.28 -4.70
CA HIS A 264 11.64 1.04 -4.71
C HIS A 264 12.45 0.79 -3.41
N ASP A 265 13.75 1.09 -3.43
CA ASP A 265 14.70 0.81 -2.34
C ASP A 265 14.43 1.55 -1.03
N ASP A 266 13.71 2.68 -1.09
CA ASP A 266 13.29 3.46 0.08
C ASP A 266 11.89 3.09 0.61
N ALA A 267 11.26 2.06 0.04
CA ALA A 267 9.97 1.55 0.49
C ALA A 267 10.08 0.89 1.86
N TRP A 268 8.99 0.97 2.61
CA TRP A 268 8.84 0.41 3.94
C TRP A 268 7.75 -0.66 3.92
N LEU A 269 7.94 -1.71 4.71
CA LEU A 269 7.01 -2.81 4.81
C LEU A 269 6.57 -3.02 6.25
N TYR A 270 5.33 -3.44 6.42
CA TYR A 270 4.78 -3.89 7.69
C TYR A 270 3.98 -5.17 7.49
N PHE A 271 4.25 -6.20 8.28
CA PHE A 271 3.60 -7.51 8.11
C PHE A 271 2.71 -7.82 9.29
N ARG A 272 1.39 -7.79 9.06
CA ARG A 272 0.40 -8.10 10.09
C ARG A 272 -0.89 -8.63 9.48
N ARG A 273 -1.34 -9.77 10.00
CA ARG A 273 -2.61 -10.38 9.60
C ARG A 273 -3.76 -10.06 10.55
N SER A 274 -3.50 -10.03 11.85
CA SER A 274 -4.54 -9.86 12.87
C SER A 274 -4.37 -8.53 13.58
N TRP A 275 -5.44 -7.76 13.65
CA TRP A 275 -5.49 -6.42 14.24
C TRP A 275 -6.41 -6.45 15.46
N GLN A 276 -6.06 -5.67 16.48
CA GLN A 276 -6.89 -5.49 17.67
C GLN A 276 -7.32 -4.03 17.77
N MET A 277 -8.60 -3.80 18.00
CA MET A 277 -9.16 -2.47 18.26
C MET A 277 -10.08 -2.58 19.48
N GLY A 278 -9.59 -2.10 20.63
CA GLY A 278 -10.27 -2.32 21.91
C GLY A 278 -10.39 -3.82 22.22
N LYS A 279 -11.63 -4.30 22.41
CA LYS A 279 -11.93 -5.71 22.71
C LYS A 279 -12.15 -6.57 21.46
N SER A 280 -12.13 -5.98 20.27
CA SER A 280 -12.41 -6.66 19.01
C SER A 280 -11.13 -7.03 18.27
N SER A 281 -11.12 -8.19 17.64
CA SER A 281 -10.04 -8.62 16.74
C SER A 281 -10.55 -8.75 15.32
N PHE A 282 -9.73 -8.34 14.35
CA PHE A 282 -10.06 -8.34 12.94
C PHE A 282 -8.93 -9.00 12.17
N ILE A 283 -9.27 -9.87 11.22
CA ILE A 283 -8.30 -10.44 10.28
C ILE A 283 -8.32 -9.58 9.02
N ALA A 284 -7.16 -9.12 8.62
CA ALA A 284 -7.01 -8.41 7.37
C ALA A 284 -7.37 -9.30 6.19
N THR A 285 -8.33 -8.86 5.38
CA THR A 285 -8.65 -9.47 4.08
C THR A 285 -8.01 -8.67 2.95
N TRP A 286 -8.21 -9.13 1.71
CA TRP A 286 -7.59 -8.60 0.47
C TRP A 286 -7.80 -7.09 0.24
N SER A 287 -8.81 -6.49 0.86
CA SER A 287 -9.04 -5.05 0.81
C SER A 287 -8.42 -4.26 1.97
N LEU A 288 -7.88 -4.91 3.02
CA LEU A 288 -7.67 -4.38 4.40
C LEU A 288 -8.36 -3.01 4.57
N GLY A 289 -9.69 -3.15 4.51
CA GLY A 289 -10.70 -2.33 3.83
C GLY A 289 -10.35 -0.92 3.37
N VAL A 290 -10.05 -0.75 2.07
CA VAL A 290 -9.92 0.54 1.35
C VAL A 290 -9.18 1.59 2.22
N PHE A 291 -8.15 1.11 2.91
CA PHE A 291 -7.24 1.86 3.80
C PHE A 291 -7.91 2.74 4.86
N LEU A 292 -8.90 2.13 5.53
CA LEU A 292 -9.44 2.52 6.84
C LEU A 292 -10.18 3.88 6.88
N ASN A 293 -10.79 4.32 5.77
CA ASN A 293 -11.84 5.35 5.77
C ASN A 293 -12.63 5.38 4.43
N GLY A 294 -13.48 4.37 4.16
CA GLY A 294 -14.61 4.59 3.26
C GLY A 294 -15.76 5.17 4.07
N LYS A 295 -16.14 6.45 3.89
CA LYS A 295 -17.36 7.00 4.52
C LYS A 295 -18.51 6.05 4.26
N ARG A 296 -19.15 5.56 5.33
CA ARG A 296 -20.43 4.84 5.26
C ARG A 296 -21.45 5.83 4.71
N ARG A 297 -21.73 5.78 3.41
CA ARG A 297 -22.83 6.52 2.80
C ARG A 297 -24.10 5.80 3.25
N ASP A 298 -24.71 6.35 4.29
CA ASP A 298 -26.01 6.05 4.84
C ASP A 298 -26.13 4.79 5.74
N GLY A 299 -26.77 5.01 6.88
CA GLY A 299 -26.76 4.15 8.07
C GLY A 299 -27.57 2.85 7.99
N ASN A 300 -27.76 2.24 6.82
CA ASN A 300 -28.53 0.99 6.71
C ASN A 300 -27.72 -0.17 6.09
N GLN A 301 -27.65 -1.25 6.87
CA GLN A 301 -27.37 -2.67 6.56
C GLN A 301 -26.12 -3.07 5.75
N ALA A 302 -25.30 -3.92 6.41
CA ALA A 302 -24.66 -5.19 6.00
C ALA A 302 -24.19 -5.51 4.56
N ALA A 303 -24.37 -4.65 3.56
CA ALA A 303 -23.83 -4.80 2.23
C ALA A 303 -23.26 -3.45 1.80
N GLY A 304 -21.98 -3.23 2.12
CA GLY A 304 -21.28 -2.03 1.66
C GLY A 304 -21.29 -2.00 0.14
N SER A 305 -21.94 -1.01 -0.45
CA SER A 305 -21.65 -0.57 -1.82
C SER A 305 -20.29 0.13 -1.76
N PHE A 306 -19.25 -0.55 -2.25
CA PHE A 306 -17.88 -0.05 -2.25
C PHE A 306 -17.61 0.77 -3.51
N THR A 307 -16.72 1.76 -3.39
CA THR A 307 -16.14 2.52 -4.50
C THR A 307 -15.69 1.57 -5.61
N ARG A 308 -16.01 1.90 -6.86
CA ARG A 308 -15.78 1.05 -8.04
C ARG A 308 -14.29 0.67 -8.12
N VAL A 309 -13.96 -0.59 -7.83
CA VAL A 309 -12.65 -1.14 -8.16
C VAL A 309 -12.55 -1.14 -9.68
N ARG A 310 -11.75 -0.23 -10.25
CA ARG A 310 -11.38 -0.32 -11.66
C ARG A 310 -10.32 -1.41 -11.76
N SER A 311 -10.76 -2.62 -12.05
CA SER A 311 -9.88 -3.57 -12.70
C SER A 311 -9.54 -2.98 -14.07
N HIS A 312 -8.25 -2.83 -14.40
CA HIS A 312 -7.78 -2.53 -15.77
C HIS A 312 -8.03 -3.73 -16.70
N LEU A 313 -9.28 -4.19 -16.75
CA LEU A 313 -9.79 -5.01 -17.82
C LEU A 313 -10.00 -4.04 -18.98
N SER A 314 -9.25 -4.23 -20.06
CA SER A 314 -9.28 -3.36 -21.24
C SER A 314 -10.69 -3.28 -21.82
N GLU A 315 -11.44 -2.21 -21.50
CA GLU A 315 -12.58 -1.77 -22.29
C GLU A 315 -12.05 -1.08 -23.56
N ALA A 316 -11.63 -1.89 -24.52
CA ALA A 316 -11.29 -1.40 -25.85
C ALA A 316 -12.59 -1.01 -26.58
N GLY A 317 -12.87 0.29 -26.60
CA GLY A 317 -13.59 0.94 -27.69
C GLY A 317 -14.98 1.47 -27.35
N VAL A 318 -15.07 2.77 -27.04
CA VAL A 318 -16.10 3.69 -27.59
C VAL A 318 -15.48 5.09 -27.68
N HIS A 319 -15.44 5.65 -28.89
CA HIS A 319 -15.10 7.06 -29.15
C HIS A 319 -16.12 8.01 -28.52
N ALA A 320 -15.66 9.10 -27.89
CA ALA A 320 -16.49 10.26 -27.57
C ALA A 320 -15.73 11.58 -27.77
N GLU A 321 -16.45 12.55 -28.33
CA GLU A 321 -16.07 13.89 -28.80
C GLU A 321 -15.43 14.83 -27.76
N PRO A 322 -14.72 15.90 -28.21
CA PRO A 322 -14.05 16.85 -27.34
C PRO A 322 -15.04 17.80 -26.63
N GLN A 323 -14.99 17.83 -25.29
CA GLN A 323 -15.66 18.85 -24.47
C GLN A 323 -14.77 20.07 -24.26
N GLN A 324 -15.39 21.26 -24.35
CA GLN A 324 -14.82 22.57 -24.03
C GLN A 324 -14.15 22.60 -22.66
N GLU A 325 -12.95 23.18 -22.62
CA GLU A 325 -12.17 23.41 -21.40
C GLU A 325 -12.96 24.26 -20.38
N LYS A 326 -13.33 23.63 -19.25
CA LYS A 326 -13.71 24.36 -18.04
C LYS A 326 -12.44 24.89 -17.36
N PRO A 327 -12.50 26.09 -16.74
CA PRO A 327 -11.35 26.65 -16.05
C PRO A 327 -10.88 25.73 -14.92
N SER A 328 -9.56 25.51 -14.85
CA SER A 328 -8.90 24.59 -13.92
C SER A 328 -9.37 24.79 -12.46
N PRO A 329 -9.74 23.72 -11.73
CA PRO A 329 -10.18 23.77 -10.33
C PRO A 329 -9.24 24.54 -9.38
N GLN A 330 -7.94 24.57 -9.69
CA GLN A 330 -6.91 25.24 -8.89
C GLN A 330 -7.08 26.76 -8.70
N LYS A 331 -7.80 27.49 -9.58
CA LYS A 331 -7.97 28.94 -9.39
C LYS A 331 -9.13 29.33 -8.45
N ASN A 332 -10.01 28.40 -8.10
CA ASN A 332 -11.19 28.70 -7.27
C ASN A 332 -10.97 28.49 -5.76
N TRP A 333 -9.99 27.70 -5.33
CA TRP A 333 -9.81 27.40 -3.90
C TRP A 333 -9.26 28.59 -3.10
N ALA A 334 -8.29 29.34 -3.63
CA ALA A 334 -7.71 30.50 -2.93
C ALA A 334 -8.76 31.59 -2.64
N ARG A 335 -9.73 31.77 -3.56
CA ARG A 335 -10.90 32.64 -3.35
C ARG A 335 -11.83 32.12 -2.27
N ARG A 336 -12.10 30.80 -2.24
CA ARG A 336 -12.94 30.17 -1.21
C ARG A 336 -12.29 30.21 0.16
N LEU A 337 -10.97 29.97 0.24
CA LEU A 337 -10.19 30.10 1.47
C LEU A 337 -10.22 31.55 1.97
N SER A 338 -9.96 32.52 1.08
CA SER A 338 -10.05 33.95 1.42
C SER A 338 -11.44 34.34 1.94
N ALA A 339 -12.52 33.79 1.37
CA ALA A 339 -13.88 34.03 1.83
C ALA A 339 -14.16 33.37 3.19
N ALA A 340 -13.71 32.14 3.40
CA ALA A 340 -13.87 31.41 4.66
C ALA A 340 -13.12 32.10 5.82
N LEU A 341 -11.88 32.54 5.58
CA LEU A 341 -11.07 33.26 6.58
C LEU A 341 -11.68 34.62 6.96
N ARG A 342 -12.30 35.33 6.01
CA ARG A 342 -13.05 36.57 6.30
C ARG A 342 -14.29 36.31 7.16
N PHE A 343 -14.97 35.19 6.96
CA PHE A 343 -16.16 34.83 7.74
C PHE A 343 -15.84 34.53 9.21
N SER A 344 -14.73 33.83 9.49
CA SER A 344 -14.27 33.56 10.88
C SER A 344 -13.81 34.82 11.63
N ALA A 345 -13.32 35.85 10.94
CA ALA A 345 -12.96 37.11 11.57
C ALA A 345 -14.18 37.92 12.03
N VAL A 346 -15.34 37.74 11.38
CA VAL A 346 -16.59 38.46 11.70
C VAL A 346 -17.31 37.84 12.91
N THR A 347 -17.21 36.53 13.11
CA THR A 347 -17.85 35.83 14.24
C THR A 347 -17.12 35.97 15.59
N ARG A 348 -15.93 36.57 15.63
CA ARG A 348 -15.16 36.88 16.87
C ARG A 348 -15.42 38.27 17.46
N ARG A 349 -16.46 38.99 17.05
CA ARG A 349 -16.89 40.19 17.80
C ARG A 349 -17.65 39.76 19.06
N SER A 350 -16.94 39.72 20.18
CA SER A 350 -17.49 39.60 21.53
C SER A 350 -18.57 40.67 21.78
N PRO A 351 -19.64 40.35 22.51
CA PRO A 351 -20.62 41.35 22.92
C PRO A 351 -19.92 42.32 23.88
N THR A 352 -19.72 43.56 23.44
CA THR A 352 -19.28 44.65 24.31
C THR A 352 -20.35 44.84 25.39
N GLY A 353 -19.93 44.69 26.64
CA GLY A 353 -20.79 44.78 27.81
C GLY A 353 -21.59 46.07 27.86
N SER A 354 -22.89 45.92 28.07
CA SER A 354 -23.78 46.97 28.53
C SER A 354 -23.57 47.13 30.03
N THR A 355 -22.82 48.16 30.42
CA THR A 355 -22.91 48.75 31.76
C THR A 355 -24.30 49.36 31.92
N MET A 356 -25.09 48.87 32.88
CA MET A 356 -26.28 49.55 33.38
C MET A 356 -25.91 50.32 34.63
N ASP A 357 -26.23 51.60 34.62
CA ASP A 357 -26.46 52.47 35.79
C ASP A 357 -27.75 52.06 36.52
#